data_AF-A0A0F9N7S9-F1
#
_entry.id   AF-A0A0F9N7S9-F1
#
_cell.length_a   1.000
_cell.length_b   1.000
_cell.length_c   1.000
_cell.angle_alpha   90.00
_cell.angle_beta   90.00
_cell.angle_gamma   90.00
#
_symmetry.space_group_name_H-M   'P 1'
#
loop_
_entity.id
_entity.type
_entity.pdbx_description
1 polymer ?
#
loop_
_entity_poly.entity_id
_entity_poly.type
_entity_poly.pdbx_seq_one_letter_code
_entity_poly.pdbx_strand_id
1 'polypeptide(L)'
;MIFNTILYILYFVILAITAPLRALNDVSLDSNFTQSIDTANSYLSVFNSLLPIATLLTIFGIFITFETLYFTYKILMWVIKKIPTVN
;
A
#
# COMPACT_ATOMS: atom_id res chain seq x y z
N MET A 1 -14.00 7.56 15.77
CA MET A 1 -13.72 8.08 14.41
C MET A 1 -12.22 8.27 14.17
N ILE A 2 -11.51 9.09 14.95
CA ILE A 2 -10.05 9.30 14.82
C ILE A 2 -9.23 8.01 14.96
N PHE A 3 -9.56 7.15 15.93
CA PHE A 3 -8.84 5.89 16.16
C PHE A 3 -8.89 4.94 14.94
N ASN A 4 -10.04 4.85 14.28
CA ASN A 4 -10.22 4.00 13.10
C ASN A 4 -9.51 4.58 11.87
N THR A 5 -9.50 5.90 11.72
CA THR A 5 -8.72 6.57 10.67
C THR A 5 -7.22 6.31 10.83
N ILE A 6 -6.69 6.30 12.07
CA ILE A 6 -5.30 5.97 12.36
C ILE A 6 -4.99 4.52 11.96
N LEU A 7 -5.90 3.58 12.25
CA LEU A 7 -5.75 2.18 11.85
C LEU A 7 -5.72 2.01 10.32
N TYR A 8 -6.54 2.75 9.57
CA TYR A 8 -6.51 2.70 8.10
C TYR A 8 -5.26 3.32 7.49
N ILE A 9 -4.75 4.41 8.07
CA ILE A 9 -3.49 5.01 7.64
C ILE A 9 -2.34 4.02 7.88
N LEU A 10 -2.28 3.40 9.06
CA LEU A 10 -1.27 2.37 9.35
C LEU A 10 -1.37 1.17 8.41
N TYR A 11 -2.58 0.67 8.18
CA TYR A 11 -2.82 -0.42 7.24
C TYR A 11 -2.37 -0.07 5.82
N PHE A 12 -2.72 1.13 5.35
CA PHE A 12 -2.35 1.61 4.04
C PHE A 12 -0.83 1.76 3.89
N VAL A 13 -0.15 2.30 4.90
CA VAL A 13 1.32 2.43 4.92
C VAL A 13 1.99 1.05 4.86
N ILE A 14 1.53 0.09 5.65
CA ILE A 14 2.07 -1.28 5.62
C ILE A 14 1.84 -1.92 4.26
N LEU A 15 0.66 -1.73 3.66
CA LEU A 15 0.32 -2.29 2.36
C LEU A 15 1.14 -1.63 1.25
N ALA A 16 1.38 -0.32 1.30
CA ALA A 16 2.21 0.39 0.33
C ALA A 16 3.68 -0.04 0.40
N ILE A 17 4.24 -0.21 1.61
CA ILE A 17 5.62 -0.68 1.80
C ILE A 17 5.78 -2.14 1.36
N THR A 18 4.78 -2.98 1.63
CA THR A 18 4.81 -4.40 1.27
C THR A 18 4.35 -4.67 -0.17
N ALA A 19 3.74 -3.71 -0.87
CA ALA A 19 3.29 -3.86 -2.26
C ALA A 19 4.38 -4.35 -3.22
N PRO A 20 5.60 -3.79 -3.25
CA PRO A 20 6.67 -4.30 -4.11
C PRO A 20 7.14 -5.71 -3.71
N LEU A 21 7.09 -6.06 -2.42
CA LEU A 21 7.42 -7.41 -1.94
C LEU A 21 6.33 -8.42 -2.33
N ARG A 22 5.06 -8.03 -2.26
CA ARG A 22 3.91 -8.85 -2.67
C ARG A 22 3.80 -9.00 -4.19
N ALA A 23 4.38 -8.08 -4.95
CA ALA A 23 4.47 -8.19 -6.40
C ALA A 23 5.49 -9.25 -6.86
N LEU A 24 6.34 -9.73 -5.96
CA LEU A 24 7.24 -10.86 -6.21
C LEU A 24 6.51 -12.16 -5.85
N ASN A 25 6.34 -13.04 -6.85
CA ASN A 25 5.60 -14.31 -6.71
C ASN A 25 6.17 -15.28 -5.65
N ASP A 26 7.38 -15.04 -5.16
CA ASP A 26 8.11 -15.96 -4.26
C ASP A 26 8.02 -15.57 -2.77
N VAL A 27 7.28 -14.49 -2.44
CA VAL A 27 7.11 -14.02 -1.05
C VAL A 27 5.67 -14.21 -0.61
N SER A 28 5.36 -15.42 -0.10
CA SER A 28 4.06 -15.68 0.53
C SER A 28 4.01 -15.01 1.91
N LEU A 29 3.01 -14.17 2.14
CA LEU A 29 2.74 -13.60 3.46
C LEU A 29 2.28 -14.69 4.43
N ASP A 30 2.70 -14.57 5.69
CA ASP A 30 2.27 -15.48 6.75
C ASP A 30 0.73 -15.50 6.88
N SER A 31 0.19 -16.68 7.19
CA SER A 31 -1.25 -16.92 7.28
C SER A 31 -1.93 -16.06 8.36
N ASN A 32 -1.24 -15.79 9.48
CA ASN A 32 -1.76 -14.95 10.56
C ASN A 32 -1.87 -13.48 10.14
N PHE A 33 -0.96 -13.03 9.27
CA PHE A 33 -0.99 -11.68 8.72
C PHE A 33 -2.19 -11.53 7.78
N THR A 34 -2.43 -12.51 6.91
CA THR A 34 -3.59 -12.53 6.01
C THR A 34 -4.92 -12.53 6.79
N GLN A 35 -5.06 -13.33 7.84
CA GLN A 35 -6.27 -13.31 8.68
C GLN A 35 -6.51 -11.98 9.40
N SER A 36 -5.44 -11.33 9.86
CA SER A 36 -5.53 -10.01 10.49
C SER A 36 -6.05 -8.96 9.52
N ILE A 37 -5.65 -9.07 8.23
CA ILE A 37 -6.15 -8.21 7.14
C ILE A 37 -7.65 -8.44 6.89
N ASP A 38 -8.07 -9.70 6.80
CA ASP A 38 -9.46 -10.04 6.51
C ASP A 38 -10.41 -9.58 7.64
N THR A 39 -9.95 -9.70 8.89
CA THR A 39 -10.69 -9.22 10.06
C THR A 39 -10.85 -7.70 10.04
N ALA A 40 -9.79 -6.96 9.68
CA ALA A 40 -9.85 -5.50 9.53
C ALA A 40 -10.80 -5.05 8.41
N ASN A 41 -10.83 -5.78 7.28
CA ASN A 41 -11.74 -5.52 6.16
C ASN A 41 -13.22 -5.74 6.52
N SER A 42 -13.51 -6.72 7.38
CA SER A 42 -14.88 -6.95 7.88
C SER A 42 -15.43 -5.74 8.65
N TYR A 43 -14.61 -5.14 9.52
CA TYR A 43 -15.01 -3.94 10.27
C TYR A 43 -15.22 -2.72 9.37
N LEU A 44 -14.48 -2.61 8.26
CA LEU A 44 -14.61 -1.57 7.25
C LEU A 44 -15.95 -1.62 6.50
N SER A 45 -16.42 -2.82 6.17
CA SER A 45 -17.65 -3.05 5.40
C SER A 45 -18.87 -2.40 6.06
N VAL A 46 -18.96 -2.44 7.39
CA VAL A 46 -20.10 -1.90 8.15
C VAL A 46 -20.18 -0.38 8.02
N PHE A 47 -19.03 0.31 8.00
CA PHE A 47 -18.97 1.78 7.93
C PHE A 47 -19.16 2.35 6.52
N ASN A 48 -18.99 1.52 5.48
CA ASN A 48 -19.16 1.92 4.08
C ASN A 48 -20.63 2.29 3.74
N SER A 49 -21.58 1.96 4.63
CA SER A 49 -22.99 2.33 4.51
C SER A 49 -23.29 3.79 4.87
N LEU A 50 -22.44 4.45 5.66
CA LEU A 50 -22.66 5.82 6.16
C LEU A 50 -21.80 6.85 5.43
N LEU A 51 -20.55 6.48 5.14
CA LEU A 51 -19.62 7.26 4.32
C LEU A 51 -18.90 6.25 3.43
N PRO A 52 -18.78 6.47 2.11
CA PRO A 52 -18.07 5.58 1.21
C PRO A 52 -16.55 5.70 1.43
N ILE A 53 -16.09 5.24 2.60
CA ILE A 53 -14.70 5.26 3.08
C ILE A 53 -13.83 4.43 2.15
N ALA A 54 -14.37 3.33 1.61
CA ALA A 54 -13.66 2.51 0.63
C ALA A 54 -13.32 3.33 -0.63
N THR A 55 -14.23 4.17 -1.10
CA THR A 55 -14.02 5.01 -2.29
C THR A 55 -12.98 6.09 -2.03
N LEU A 56 -13.02 6.73 -0.85
CA LEU A 56 -12.01 7.72 -0.44
C LEU A 56 -10.61 7.09 -0.28
N LEU A 57 -10.52 5.92 0.37
CA LEU A 57 -9.27 5.16 0.49
C LEU A 57 -8.74 4.70 -0.87
N THR A 58 -9.62 4.33 -1.80
CA THR A 58 -9.23 3.94 -3.15
C THR A 58 -8.61 5.12 -3.90
N ILE A 59 -9.24 6.29 -3.87
CA ILE A 59 -8.72 7.50 -4.52
C ILE A 59 -7.37 7.92 -3.91
N PHE A 60 -7.29 7.97 -2.59
CA PHE A 60 -6.04 8.28 -1.88
C PHE A 60 -4.95 7.25 -2.16
N GLY A 61 -5.34 5.97 -2.23
CA GLY A 61 -4.44 4.88 -2.53
C GLY A 61 -3.87 4.93 -3.94
N ILE A 62 -4.69 5.29 -4.93
CA ILE A 62 -4.24 5.52 -6.30
C ILE A 62 -3.22 6.67 -6.33
N PHE A 63 -3.50 7.78 -5.66
CA PHE A 63 -2.59 8.93 -5.60
C PHE A 63 -1.21 8.55 -5.03
N ILE A 64 -1.18 7.88 -3.87
CA ILE A 64 0.09 7.44 -3.27
C ILE A 64 0.78 6.39 -4.13
N THR A 65 0.04 5.49 -4.77
CA THR A 65 0.63 4.48 -5.66
C THR A 65 1.35 5.14 -6.83
N PHE A 66 0.72 6.12 -7.49
CA PHE A 66 1.35 6.89 -8.57
C PHE A 66 2.61 7.61 -8.09
N GLU A 67 2.53 8.27 -6.94
CA GLU A 67 3.67 9.00 -6.38
C GLU A 67 4.83 8.07 -5.99
N THR A 68 4.51 6.91 -5.41
CA THR A 68 5.50 5.88 -5.05
C THR A 68 6.16 5.27 -6.29
N LEU A 69 5.39 4.99 -7.35
CA LEU A 69 5.93 4.51 -8.62
C LEU A 69 6.84 5.54 -9.29
N TYR A 70 6.43 6.81 -9.31
CA TYR A 70 7.25 7.91 -9.83
C TYR A 70 8.56 8.05 -9.06
N PHE A 71 8.50 8.01 -7.72
CA PHE A 71 9.69 8.06 -6.88
C PHE A 71 10.60 6.84 -7.07
N THR A 72 10.02 5.65 -7.18
CA THR A 72 10.76 4.40 -7.45
C THR A 72 11.48 4.45 -8.79
N TYR A 73 10.80 4.91 -9.85
CA TYR A 73 11.41 5.11 -11.16
C TYR A 73 12.59 6.10 -11.09
N LYS A 74 12.43 7.20 -10.36
CA LYS A 74 13.50 8.19 -10.17
C LYS A 74 14.70 7.60 -9.42
N ILE A 75 14.47 6.77 -8.40
CA ILE A 75 15.53 6.04 -7.70
C ILE A 75 16.24 5.10 -8.67
N LEU A 76 15.51 4.28 -9.44
CA LEU A 76 16.11 3.35 -10.40
C LEU A 76 16.97 4.09 -11.43
N MET A 77 16.47 5.18 -12.01
CA MET A 77 17.24 6.00 -12.96
C MET A 77 18.46 6.65 -12.32
N TRP A 78 18.37 7.05 -11.05
CA TRP A 78 19.52 7.55 -10.29
C TRP A 78 20.58 6.45 -10.08
N VAL A 79 20.16 5.23 -9.72
CA VAL A 79 21.05 4.08 -9.58
C VAL A 79 21.73 3.75 -10.91
N ILE A 80 20.97 3.66 -12.00
CA ILE A 80 21.50 3.38 -13.35
C ILE A 80 22.55 4.42 -13.76
N LYS A 81 22.28 5.72 -13.56
CA LYS A 81 23.24 6.80 -13.86
C LYS A 81 24.50 6.78 -12.99
N LYS A 82 24.45 6.15 -11.82
CA LYS A 82 25.60 6.00 -10.92
C LYS A 82 26.46 4.79 -11.24
N ILE A 83 26.00 3.89 -12.12
CA ILE A 83 26.80 2.76 -12.59
C ILE A 83 27.68 3.25 -13.75
N PRO A 84 29.01 3.33 -13.58
CA PRO A 84 29.91 3.95 -14.55
C PRO A 84 30.07 3.18 -15.88
N THR A 85 29.36 2.05 -16.06
CA THR A 85 29.42 1.20 -17.26
C THR A 85 28.31 1.45 -18.28
N VAL A 86 27.35 2.34 -18.03
CA VAL A 86 26.31 2.72 -19.01
C VAL A 86 26.66 4.11 -19.56
N ASN A 87 27.37 4.11 -20.69
CA ASN A 87 27.71 5.30 -21.47
C ASN A 87 26.77 5.38 -22.68
#